data_AF-A0A1X0IPV3-F1
#
_entry.id   AF-A0A1X0IPV3-F1
#
_cell.length_a   1.000
_cell.length_b   1.000
_cell.length_c   1.000
_cell.angle_alpha   90.00
_cell.angle_beta   90.00
_cell.angle_gamma   90.00
#
_symmetry.space_group_name_H-M   'P 1'
#
loop_
_entity.id
_entity.type
_entity.pdbx_description
1 polymer ?
#
loop_
_entity_poly.entity_id
_entity_poly.type
_entity_poly.pdbx_seq_one_letter_code
_entity_poly.pdbx_strand_id
1 'polypeptide(L)'
;MTTAARKGPSGKAGPRRATERPKVDDGGTRQRLVQATAEIMHDEGYAAATSRRVATKAGVKQALVYYYFPTMDDLFLAVLRSGAEAALEQLRTVLTEEDPIRALWRINSDPRQTVMSTELMALANHRKVIGAELRHFAERVRDIETAAVTMSLRSYGVDLEAYPPVVISMLVAQIARSVGNETAVGLTHGHDELEHFIEAQFALLAKGNH
;
A
#
# COMPACT_ATOMS: atom_id res chain seq x y z
N MET A 1 28.25 -64.32 -56.84
CA MET A 1 29.32 -64.36 -55.81
C MET A 1 29.60 -62.91 -55.41
N THR A 2 29.32 -62.44 -54.17
CA THR A 2 30.12 -62.57 -52.92
C THR A 2 31.06 -61.35 -52.74
N THR A 3 31.09 -60.52 -51.66
CA THR A 3 30.23 -60.41 -50.45
C THR A 3 30.33 -59.01 -49.77
N ALA A 4 29.25 -58.64 -49.05
CA ALA A 4 29.02 -57.60 -48.02
C ALA A 4 30.13 -56.64 -47.45
N ALA A 5 29.75 -55.33 -47.41
CA ALA A 5 29.53 -54.47 -46.20
C ALA A 5 30.61 -53.58 -45.48
N ARG A 6 30.14 -52.34 -45.14
CA ARG A 6 30.55 -51.38 -44.06
C ARG A 6 31.91 -50.64 -44.22
N LYS A 7 32.15 -49.43 -43.68
CA LYS A 7 31.36 -48.39 -42.91
C LYS A 7 32.02 -47.00 -43.18
N GLY A 8 31.32 -45.87 -43.05
CA GLY A 8 31.87 -44.52 -43.35
C GLY A 8 32.17 -43.62 -42.13
N PRO A 9 32.61 -42.37 -42.36
CA PRO A 9 32.44 -41.22 -41.45
C PRO A 9 31.74 -40.02 -42.16
N SER A 10 30.68 -39.40 -41.61
CA SER A 10 30.67 -38.37 -40.55
C SER A 10 31.00 -36.93 -40.98
N GLY A 11 29.93 -36.17 -41.31
CA GLY A 11 29.66 -34.86 -40.70
C GLY A 11 30.36 -33.58 -41.22
N LYS A 12 29.54 -32.59 -41.60
CA LYS A 12 29.58 -31.20 -41.06
C LYS A 12 28.34 -30.41 -41.51
N ALA A 13 27.30 -30.43 -40.69
CA ALA A 13 26.21 -29.46 -40.77
C ALA A 13 26.59 -28.23 -39.93
N GLY A 14 26.49 -27.03 -40.50
CA GLY A 14 26.83 -25.79 -39.79
C GLY A 14 25.85 -25.51 -38.63
N PRO A 15 26.32 -24.90 -37.53
CA PRO A 15 25.47 -24.60 -36.38
C PRO A 15 24.41 -23.57 -36.76
N ARG A 16 23.13 -23.95 -36.68
CA ARG A 16 22.02 -22.99 -36.75
C ARG A 16 22.17 -22.02 -35.58
N ARG A 17 22.30 -20.73 -35.90
CA ARG A 17 22.37 -19.64 -34.94
C ARG A 17 21.12 -19.68 -34.06
N ALA A 18 21.25 -20.20 -32.85
CA ALA A 18 20.16 -20.21 -31.89
C ALA A 18 19.79 -18.74 -31.62
N THR A 19 18.56 -18.36 -31.95
CA THR A 19 18.01 -17.08 -31.50
C THR A 19 17.89 -17.15 -29.99
N GLU A 20 18.85 -16.53 -29.30
CA GLU A 20 18.73 -16.28 -27.86
C GLU A 20 17.38 -15.63 -27.60
N ARG A 21 16.48 -16.38 -26.96
CA ARG A 21 15.24 -15.81 -26.45
C ARG A 21 15.68 -14.70 -25.48
N PRO A 22 15.24 -13.44 -25.65
CA PRO A 22 15.56 -12.39 -24.70
C PRO A 22 15.21 -12.89 -23.30
N LYS A 23 16.19 -12.89 -22.41
CA LYS A 23 16.01 -13.26 -21.01
C LYS A 23 14.97 -12.29 -20.46
N VAL A 24 13.74 -12.75 -20.30
CA VAL A 24 12.61 -11.88 -19.94
C VAL A 24 12.97 -11.21 -18.62
N ASP A 25 12.93 -9.88 -18.63
CA ASP A 25 12.98 -9.04 -17.43
C ASP A 25 11.69 -9.27 -16.64
N ASP A 26 11.63 -10.41 -15.95
CA ASP A 26 10.41 -10.99 -15.40
C ASP A 26 9.91 -10.18 -14.19
N GLY A 27 10.87 -9.69 -13.39
CA GLY A 27 10.63 -8.75 -12.29
C GLY A 27 10.20 -7.37 -12.80
N GLY A 28 10.97 -6.76 -13.70
CA GLY A 28 10.67 -5.41 -14.18
C GLY A 28 9.39 -5.34 -15.02
N THR A 29 9.05 -6.40 -15.78
CA THR A 29 7.78 -6.44 -16.54
C THR A 29 6.57 -6.50 -15.62
N ARG A 30 6.61 -7.36 -14.59
CA ARG A 30 5.55 -7.43 -13.58
C ARG A 30 5.42 -6.11 -12.82
N GLN A 31 6.54 -5.47 -12.45
CA GLN A 31 6.53 -4.20 -11.74
C GLN A 31 6.00 -3.04 -12.59
N ARG A 32 6.39 -2.95 -13.89
CA ARG A 32 5.82 -1.96 -14.83
C ARG A 32 4.31 -2.07 -14.98
N LEU A 33 3.77 -3.30 -14.99
CA LEU A 33 2.33 -3.54 -15.01
C LEU A 33 1.63 -3.02 -13.75
N VAL A 34 2.17 -3.31 -12.56
CA VAL A 34 1.64 -2.80 -11.28
C VAL A 34 1.69 -1.27 -11.26
N GLN A 35 2.85 -0.68 -11.57
CA GLN A 35 3.05 0.78 -11.56
C GLN A 35 2.10 1.50 -12.54
N ALA A 36 2.01 1.04 -13.79
CA ALA A 36 1.10 1.62 -14.78
C ALA A 36 -0.37 1.50 -14.37
N THR A 37 -0.74 0.46 -13.64
CA THR A 37 -2.10 0.28 -13.11
C THR A 37 -2.37 1.23 -11.95
N ALA A 38 -1.43 1.35 -11.01
CA ALA A 38 -1.52 2.27 -9.86
C ALA A 38 -1.72 3.72 -10.32
N GLU A 39 -0.95 4.16 -11.32
CA GLU A 39 -1.10 5.48 -11.92
C GLU A 39 -2.47 5.69 -12.60
N ILE A 40 -2.98 4.73 -13.38
CA ILE A 40 -4.33 4.88 -13.98
C ILE A 40 -5.42 4.91 -12.89
N MET A 41 -5.28 4.09 -11.84
CA MET A 41 -6.21 4.07 -10.71
C MET A 41 -6.21 5.40 -9.95
N HIS A 42 -5.04 6.02 -9.77
CA HIS A 42 -4.88 7.29 -9.08
C HIS A 42 -5.40 8.47 -9.92
N ASP A 43 -5.09 8.51 -11.21
CA ASP A 43 -5.36 9.68 -12.06
C ASP A 43 -6.79 9.66 -12.66
N GLU A 44 -7.37 8.48 -12.88
CA GLU A 44 -8.62 8.29 -13.64
C GLU A 44 -9.61 7.33 -12.95
N GLY A 45 -9.31 6.89 -11.73
CA GLY A 45 -10.14 5.97 -10.97
C GLY A 45 -10.07 4.51 -11.43
N TYR A 46 -10.56 3.62 -10.58
CA TYR A 46 -10.41 2.17 -10.75
C TYR A 46 -11.00 1.61 -12.07
N ALA A 47 -12.12 2.15 -12.53
CA ALA A 47 -12.81 1.69 -13.74
C ALA A 47 -12.01 1.94 -15.02
N ALA A 48 -11.10 2.91 -15.03
CA ALA A 48 -10.26 3.25 -16.18
C ALA A 48 -9.17 2.20 -16.47
N ALA A 49 -8.74 1.44 -15.46
CA ALA A 49 -7.58 0.55 -15.51
C ALA A 49 -7.86 -0.81 -16.19
N THR A 50 -8.19 -0.79 -17.48
CA THR A 50 -8.42 -2.01 -18.29
C THR A 50 -7.10 -2.68 -18.73
N SER A 51 -7.10 -4.00 -18.96
CA SER A 51 -5.89 -4.74 -19.39
C SER A 51 -5.22 -4.16 -20.65
N ARG A 52 -6.02 -3.64 -21.60
CA ARG A 52 -5.50 -2.94 -22.79
C ARG A 52 -4.77 -1.65 -22.41
N ARG A 53 -5.38 -0.80 -21.58
CA ARG A 53 -4.78 0.49 -21.17
C ARG A 53 -3.55 0.31 -20.30
N VAL A 54 -3.59 -0.62 -19.34
CA VAL A 54 -2.44 -1.01 -18.52
C VAL A 54 -1.28 -1.48 -19.40
N ALA A 55 -1.54 -2.40 -20.34
CA ALA A 55 -0.50 -2.90 -21.23
C ALA A 55 0.14 -1.80 -22.08
N THR A 56 -0.68 -0.90 -22.65
CA THR A 56 -0.20 0.26 -23.41
C THR A 56 0.68 1.17 -22.55
N LYS A 57 0.24 1.56 -21.34
CA LYS A 57 0.98 2.46 -20.45
C LYS A 57 2.25 1.82 -19.87
N ALA A 58 2.24 0.51 -19.60
CA ALA A 58 3.43 -0.25 -19.19
C ALA A 58 4.42 -0.55 -20.33
N GLY A 59 4.07 -0.23 -21.60
CA GLY A 59 4.91 -0.48 -22.78
C GLY A 59 5.00 -1.96 -23.17
N VAL A 60 3.98 -2.77 -22.88
CA VAL A 60 4.01 -4.24 -23.07
C VAL A 60 2.84 -4.76 -23.91
N LYS A 61 2.96 -6.01 -24.38
CA LYS A 61 1.86 -6.69 -25.08
C LYS A 61 0.74 -7.05 -24.09
N GLN A 62 -0.52 -6.86 -24.46
CA GLN A 62 -1.68 -7.18 -23.59
C GLN A 62 -1.69 -8.63 -23.09
N ALA A 63 -1.18 -9.58 -23.86
CA ALA A 63 -1.05 -10.98 -23.44
C ALA A 63 -0.15 -11.16 -22.19
N LEU A 64 0.81 -10.24 -21.94
CA LEU A 64 1.65 -10.28 -20.75
C LEU A 64 0.90 -9.88 -19.48
N VAL A 65 -0.19 -9.09 -19.58
CA VAL A 65 -1.05 -8.79 -18.42
C VAL A 65 -1.58 -10.09 -17.83
N TYR A 66 -2.22 -10.92 -18.66
CA TYR A 66 -2.82 -12.20 -18.27
C TYR A 66 -1.80 -13.31 -18.01
N TYR A 67 -0.55 -13.14 -18.46
CA TYR A 67 0.57 -14.01 -18.10
C TYR A 67 1.03 -13.80 -16.64
N TYR A 68 1.12 -12.55 -16.19
CA TYR A 68 1.54 -12.22 -14.82
C TYR A 68 0.37 -12.19 -13.81
N PHE A 69 -0.85 -11.90 -14.29
CA PHE A 69 -2.04 -11.70 -13.47
C PHE A 69 -3.23 -12.39 -14.13
N PRO A 70 -3.61 -13.62 -13.69
CA PRO A 70 -4.66 -14.41 -14.34
C PRO A 70 -5.99 -13.67 -14.52
N THR A 71 -6.32 -12.80 -13.57
CA THR A 71 -7.44 -11.86 -13.63
C THR A 71 -6.97 -10.41 -13.46
N MET A 72 -7.82 -9.45 -13.85
CA MET A 72 -7.60 -8.04 -13.49
C MET A 72 -7.59 -7.83 -11.98
N ASP A 73 -8.37 -8.61 -11.23
CA ASP A 73 -8.43 -8.53 -9.77
C ASP A 73 -7.08 -8.92 -9.14
N ASP A 74 -6.36 -9.90 -9.68
CA ASP A 74 -5.01 -10.25 -9.20
C ASP A 74 -4.01 -9.08 -9.39
N LEU A 75 -4.14 -8.34 -10.49
CA LEU A 75 -3.35 -7.15 -10.77
C LEU A 75 -3.72 -6.00 -9.82
N PHE A 76 -5.02 -5.76 -9.61
CA PHE A 76 -5.49 -4.76 -8.66
C PHE A 76 -5.08 -5.08 -7.22
N LEU A 77 -5.16 -6.34 -6.80
CA LEU A 77 -4.66 -6.80 -5.49
C LEU A 77 -3.15 -6.61 -5.36
N ALA A 78 -2.37 -6.78 -6.44
CA ALA A 78 -0.95 -6.49 -6.43
C ALA A 78 -0.65 -4.98 -6.29
N VAL A 79 -1.45 -4.10 -6.90
CA VAL A 79 -1.40 -2.64 -6.67
C VAL A 79 -1.73 -2.31 -5.22
N LEU A 80 -2.85 -2.82 -4.70
CA LEU A 80 -3.31 -2.58 -3.34
C LEU A 80 -2.27 -3.01 -2.30
N ARG A 81 -1.70 -4.22 -2.44
CA ARG A 81 -0.63 -4.71 -1.55
C ARG A 81 0.65 -3.88 -1.63
N SER A 82 1.02 -3.41 -2.84
CA SER A 82 2.20 -2.55 -3.01
C SER A 82 2.00 -1.17 -2.38
N GLY A 83 0.82 -0.57 -2.55
CA GLY A 83 0.46 0.71 -1.91
C GLY A 83 0.33 0.57 -0.40
N ALA A 84 -0.28 -0.51 0.08
CA ALA A 84 -0.42 -0.84 1.49
C ALA A 84 0.94 -0.98 2.19
N GLU A 85 1.90 -1.72 1.63
CA GLU A 85 3.22 -1.84 2.26
C GLU A 85 3.99 -0.51 2.25
N ALA A 86 3.89 0.28 1.18
CA ALA A 86 4.47 1.63 1.15
C ALA A 86 3.85 2.56 2.21
N ALA A 87 2.52 2.53 2.38
CA ALA A 87 1.82 3.31 3.40
C ALA A 87 2.16 2.84 4.83
N LEU A 88 2.29 1.53 5.06
CA LEU A 88 2.73 0.99 6.35
C LEU A 88 4.19 1.36 6.65
N GLU A 89 5.06 1.39 5.65
CA GLU A 89 6.45 1.83 5.84
C GLU A 89 6.54 3.31 6.19
N GLN A 90 5.72 4.16 5.55
CA GLN A 90 5.58 5.56 5.98
C GLN A 90 5.04 5.67 7.41
N LEU A 91 4.02 4.89 7.77
CA LEU A 91 3.45 4.91 9.13
C LEU A 91 4.44 4.40 10.20
N ARG A 92 5.31 3.44 9.88
CA ARG A 92 6.37 2.95 10.79
C ARG A 92 7.36 4.05 11.21
N THR A 93 7.57 5.09 10.39
CA THR A 93 8.46 6.21 10.75
C THR A 93 8.04 6.91 12.04
N VAL A 94 6.74 6.90 12.36
CA VAL A 94 6.18 7.45 13.61
C VAL A 94 6.78 6.81 14.86
N LEU A 95 7.18 5.53 14.79
CA LEU A 95 7.81 4.82 15.90
C LEU A 95 9.24 5.33 16.19
N THR A 96 9.80 6.19 15.33
CA THR A 96 11.13 6.79 15.48
C THR A 96 11.10 8.28 15.80
N GLU A 97 9.91 8.89 15.87
CA GLU A 97 9.71 10.29 16.25
C GLU A 97 9.83 10.48 17.77
N GLU A 98 10.24 11.67 18.20
CA GLU A 98 10.36 12.04 19.62
C GLU A 98 8.98 12.08 20.32
N ASP A 99 7.93 12.45 19.57
CA ASP A 99 6.53 12.42 19.99
C ASP A 99 5.70 11.59 18.98
N PRO A 100 5.60 10.26 19.17
CA PRO A 100 4.83 9.39 18.29
C PRO A 100 3.34 9.71 18.24
N ILE A 101 2.74 10.26 19.31
CA ILE A 101 1.31 10.62 19.30
C ILE A 101 1.06 11.84 18.41
N ARG A 102 1.85 12.91 18.53
CA ARG A 102 1.72 14.07 17.64
C ARG A 102 2.07 13.72 16.18
N ALA A 103 3.04 12.83 15.97
CA ALA A 103 3.33 12.33 14.62
C ALA A 103 2.19 11.47 14.03
N LEU A 104 1.50 10.64 14.83
CA LEU A 104 0.27 9.94 14.41
C LEU A 104 -0.85 10.91 14.01
N TRP A 105 -1.06 11.96 14.80
CA TRP A 105 -2.06 13.00 14.53
C TRP A 105 -1.81 13.63 13.15
N ARG A 106 -0.59 14.16 12.95
CA ARG A 106 -0.14 14.80 11.71
C ARG A 106 -0.29 13.94 10.45
N ILE A 107 -0.03 12.63 10.55
CA ILE A 107 -0.20 11.70 9.41
C ILE A 107 -1.68 11.39 9.12
N ASN A 108 -2.51 11.29 10.15
CA ASN A 108 -3.94 10.99 9.99
C ASN A 108 -4.77 12.23 9.59
N SER A 109 -4.28 13.44 9.85
CA SER A 109 -4.96 14.70 9.49
C SER A 109 -4.67 15.18 8.07
N ASP A 110 -3.74 14.57 7.32
CA ASP A 110 -3.45 14.95 5.94
C ASP A 110 -4.65 14.65 5.01
N PRO A 111 -5.31 15.67 4.42
CA PRO A 111 -6.46 15.48 3.52
C PRO A 111 -6.15 14.62 2.29
N ARG A 112 -4.87 14.43 1.93
CA ARG A 112 -4.44 13.55 0.82
C ARG A 112 -4.72 12.08 1.10
N GLN A 113 -4.76 11.67 2.36
CA GLN A 113 -5.09 10.30 2.79
C GLN A 113 -6.59 10.01 2.66
N THR A 114 -7.44 11.05 2.76
CA THR A 114 -8.91 10.93 2.72
C THR A 114 -9.43 10.44 1.37
N VAL A 115 -9.00 11.05 0.26
CA VAL A 115 -9.62 10.83 -1.06
C VAL A 115 -9.48 9.37 -1.50
N MET A 116 -8.31 8.78 -1.26
CA MET A 116 -8.03 7.35 -1.50
C MET A 116 -8.98 6.42 -0.72
N SER A 117 -9.42 6.81 0.48
CA SER A 117 -10.17 5.94 1.39
C SER A 117 -11.61 5.68 0.94
N THR A 118 -12.29 6.68 0.36
CA THR A 118 -13.72 6.57 -0.02
C THR A 118 -13.92 5.64 -1.23
N GLU A 119 -13.08 5.77 -2.27
CA GLU A 119 -13.16 4.91 -3.46
C GLU A 119 -12.80 3.45 -3.14
N LEU A 120 -11.78 3.23 -2.31
CA LEU A 120 -11.40 1.90 -1.83
C LEU A 120 -12.51 1.23 -1.03
N MET A 121 -13.20 1.97 -0.14
CA MET A 121 -14.32 1.43 0.63
C MET A 121 -15.50 1.06 -0.26
N ALA A 122 -15.80 1.85 -1.30
CA ALA A 122 -16.82 1.52 -2.29
C ALA A 122 -16.47 0.22 -3.05
N LEU A 123 -15.20 0.05 -3.45
CA LEU A 123 -14.72 -1.18 -4.11
C LEU A 123 -14.76 -2.41 -3.19
N ALA A 124 -14.45 -2.24 -1.91
CA ALA A 124 -14.50 -3.30 -0.90
C ALA A 124 -15.87 -3.96 -0.83
N ASN A 125 -16.93 -3.15 -0.88
CA ASN A 125 -18.33 -3.60 -0.82
C ASN A 125 -18.74 -4.46 -2.02
N HIS A 126 -18.07 -4.29 -3.17
CA HIS A 126 -18.38 -5.03 -4.40
C HIS A 126 -17.44 -6.21 -4.69
N ARG A 127 -16.29 -6.32 -4.00
CA ARG A 127 -15.28 -7.37 -4.26
C ARG A 127 -14.70 -7.92 -2.95
N LYS A 128 -15.13 -9.13 -2.57
CA LYS A 128 -14.71 -9.81 -1.31
C LYS A 128 -13.20 -9.88 -1.10
N VAL A 129 -12.42 -10.12 -2.15
CA VAL A 129 -10.95 -10.25 -2.03
C VAL A 129 -10.30 -8.90 -1.71
N ILE A 130 -10.81 -7.79 -2.29
CA ILE A 130 -10.36 -6.44 -1.95
C ILE A 130 -10.74 -6.08 -0.51
N GLY A 131 -11.97 -6.41 -0.08
CA GLY A 131 -12.38 -6.24 1.31
C GLY A 131 -11.53 -7.03 2.32
N ALA A 132 -11.00 -8.20 1.93
CA ALA A 132 -10.08 -8.98 2.76
C ALA A 132 -8.69 -8.31 2.87
N GLU A 133 -8.11 -7.82 1.77
CA GLU A 133 -6.83 -7.09 1.82
C GLU A 133 -6.94 -5.76 2.56
N LEU A 134 -8.04 -5.02 2.39
CA LEU A 134 -8.26 -3.76 3.12
C LEU A 134 -8.44 -3.99 4.61
N ARG A 135 -9.09 -5.09 5.03
CA ARG A 135 -9.12 -5.52 6.43
C ARG A 135 -7.70 -5.80 6.95
N HIS A 136 -6.93 -6.60 6.22
CA HIS A 136 -5.57 -6.97 6.62
C HIS A 136 -4.65 -5.74 6.73
N PHE A 137 -4.77 -4.78 5.81
CA PHE A 137 -4.07 -3.49 5.89
C PHE A 137 -4.53 -2.68 7.12
N ALA A 138 -5.83 -2.56 7.37
CA ALA A 138 -6.37 -1.82 8.51
C ALA A 138 -5.97 -2.42 9.87
N GLU A 139 -5.87 -3.74 9.96
CA GLU A 139 -5.32 -4.45 11.14
C GLU A 139 -3.85 -4.08 11.36
N ARG A 140 -3.00 -4.13 10.31
CA ARG A 140 -1.59 -3.74 10.40
C ARG A 140 -1.38 -2.24 10.71
N VAL A 141 -2.26 -1.36 10.23
CA VAL A 141 -2.29 0.06 10.62
C VAL A 141 -2.60 0.20 12.11
N ARG A 142 -3.64 -0.50 12.61
CA ARG A 142 -4.03 -0.47 14.03
C ARG A 142 -2.91 -0.94 14.95
N ASP A 143 -2.14 -1.95 14.55
CA ASP A 143 -0.99 -2.45 15.32
C ASP A 143 0.09 -1.37 15.48
N ILE A 144 0.44 -0.66 14.40
CA ILE A 144 1.45 0.41 14.43
C ILE A 144 0.95 1.63 15.21
N GLU A 145 -0.31 2.06 14.98
CA GLU A 145 -0.94 3.14 15.75
C GLU A 145 -0.94 2.82 17.25
N THR A 146 -1.28 1.58 17.62
CA THR A 146 -1.30 1.13 19.02
C THR A 146 0.10 1.05 19.62
N ALA A 147 1.12 0.63 18.86
CA ALA A 147 2.50 0.60 19.31
C ALA A 147 3.05 2.01 19.59
N ALA A 148 2.83 2.97 18.69
CA ALA A 148 3.24 4.38 18.85
C ALA A 148 2.61 5.03 20.09
N VAL A 149 1.30 4.83 20.29
CA VAL A 149 0.61 5.29 21.50
C VAL A 149 1.15 4.59 22.76
N THR A 150 1.39 3.28 22.71
CA THR A 150 1.94 2.52 23.84
C THR A 150 3.32 3.04 24.27
N MET A 151 4.19 3.37 23.31
CA MET A 151 5.51 3.95 23.61
C MET A 151 5.40 5.29 24.32
N SER A 152 4.50 6.15 23.85
CA SER A 152 4.30 7.50 24.38
C SER A 152 3.61 7.49 25.76
N LEU A 153 2.55 6.70 25.95
CA LEU A 153 1.90 6.56 27.26
C LEU A 153 2.87 5.99 28.32
N ARG A 154 3.78 5.09 27.93
CA ARG A 154 4.83 4.56 28.82
C ARG A 154 5.90 5.60 29.17
N SER A 155 6.35 6.44 28.23
CA SER A 155 7.32 7.49 28.54
C SER A 155 6.75 8.57 29.47
N TYR A 156 5.43 8.79 29.41
CA TYR A 156 4.70 9.67 30.33
C TYR A 156 4.25 9.01 31.65
N GLY A 157 4.57 7.72 31.88
CA GLY A 157 4.20 7.01 33.11
C GLY A 157 2.68 6.77 33.28
N VAL A 158 1.90 6.84 32.21
CA VAL A 158 0.44 6.70 32.24
C VAL A 158 0.04 5.24 32.46
N ASP A 159 -0.96 5.02 33.32
CA ASP A 159 -1.58 3.70 33.52
C ASP A 159 -2.29 3.23 32.24
N LEU A 160 -1.81 2.12 31.69
CA LEU A 160 -2.32 1.54 30.44
C LEU A 160 -3.61 0.72 30.64
N GLU A 161 -4.00 0.41 31.89
CA GLU A 161 -5.31 -0.19 32.18
C GLU A 161 -6.40 0.88 32.22
N ALA A 162 -6.14 2.01 32.88
CA ALA A 162 -7.02 3.19 32.84
C ALA A 162 -7.08 3.86 31.44
N TYR A 163 -5.97 3.86 30.69
CA TYR A 163 -5.87 4.44 29.35
C TYR A 163 -5.38 3.40 28.32
N PRO A 164 -6.24 2.45 27.87
CA PRO A 164 -5.85 1.40 26.93
C PRO A 164 -5.28 1.97 25.62
N PRO A 165 -4.02 1.66 25.25
CA PRO A 165 -3.37 2.27 24.09
C PRO A 165 -4.13 2.11 22.77
N VAL A 166 -4.85 1.00 22.60
CA VAL A 166 -5.68 0.74 21.41
C VAL A 166 -6.89 1.68 21.34
N VAL A 167 -7.49 2.05 22.48
CA VAL A 167 -8.62 3.00 22.54
C VAL A 167 -8.11 4.41 22.28
N ILE A 168 -7.00 4.80 22.90
CA ILE A 168 -6.38 6.11 22.68
C ILE A 168 -5.92 6.27 21.22
N SER A 169 -5.34 5.23 20.61
CA SER A 169 -4.95 5.24 19.20
C SER A 169 -6.15 5.36 18.26
N MET A 170 -7.26 4.68 18.57
CA MET A 170 -8.53 4.83 17.85
C MET A 170 -9.06 6.26 17.94
N LEU A 171 -9.08 6.88 19.13
CA LEU A 171 -9.56 8.25 19.30
C LEU A 171 -8.70 9.25 18.51
N VAL A 172 -7.38 9.25 18.73
CA VAL A 172 -6.44 10.15 18.03
C VAL A 172 -6.57 10.01 16.51
N ALA A 173 -6.52 8.78 16.00
CA ALA A 173 -6.49 8.55 14.57
C ALA A 173 -7.86 8.74 13.88
N GLN A 174 -8.99 8.59 14.57
CA GLN A 174 -10.31 8.87 13.99
C GLN A 174 -10.65 10.36 14.03
N ILE A 175 -10.30 11.07 15.10
CA ILE A 175 -10.51 12.52 15.19
C ILE A 175 -9.65 13.23 14.14
N ALA A 176 -8.35 12.88 14.02
CA ALA A 176 -7.47 13.42 12.99
C ALA A 176 -8.01 13.19 11.57
N ARG A 177 -8.50 11.99 11.27
CA ARG A 177 -9.14 11.67 9.98
C ARG A 177 -10.43 12.48 9.76
N SER A 178 -11.23 12.76 10.79
CA SER A 178 -12.41 13.62 10.65
C SER A 178 -12.01 15.03 10.21
N VAL A 179 -11.02 15.63 10.89
CA VAL A 179 -10.48 16.96 10.53
C VAL A 179 -9.98 17.00 9.09
N GLY A 180 -9.22 15.98 8.66
CA GLY A 180 -8.76 15.85 7.26
C GLY A 180 -9.90 15.73 6.26
N ASN A 181 -10.93 14.94 6.58
CA ASN A 181 -12.12 14.76 5.76
C ASN A 181 -12.96 16.04 5.62
N GLU A 182 -13.15 16.76 6.73
CA GLU A 182 -13.89 18.01 6.79
C GLU A 182 -13.15 19.12 6.04
N THR A 183 -11.82 19.22 6.23
CA THR A 183 -10.94 20.12 5.48
C THR A 183 -11.05 19.88 3.97
N ALA A 184 -11.07 18.61 3.53
CA ALA A 184 -11.20 18.24 2.12
C ALA A 184 -12.51 18.71 1.47
N VAL A 185 -13.58 18.93 2.25
CA VAL A 185 -14.87 19.47 1.77
C VAL A 185 -15.07 20.95 2.13
N GLY A 186 -14.05 21.62 2.68
CA GLY A 186 -14.09 23.04 3.05
C GLY A 186 -14.82 23.35 4.36
N LEU A 187 -15.10 22.35 5.19
CA LEU A 187 -15.59 22.55 6.56
C LEU A 187 -14.39 22.68 7.50
N THR A 188 -14.25 23.84 8.15
CA THR A 188 -13.12 24.13 9.06
C THR A 188 -13.57 24.63 10.45
N HIS A 189 -14.87 24.68 10.70
CA HIS A 189 -15.41 25.20 11.96
C HIS A 189 -15.12 24.24 13.12
N GLY A 190 -14.53 24.75 14.21
CA GLY A 190 -14.14 23.94 15.36
C GLY A 190 -12.75 23.29 15.25
N HIS A 191 -12.04 23.43 14.12
CA HIS A 191 -10.74 22.77 13.90
C HIS A 191 -9.64 23.40 14.74
N ASP A 192 -9.57 24.74 14.77
CA ASP A 192 -8.60 25.48 15.59
C ASP A 192 -8.80 25.20 17.09
N GLU A 193 -10.05 25.17 17.56
CA GLU A 193 -10.40 24.85 18.94
C GLU A 193 -10.05 23.40 19.32
N LEU A 194 -10.26 22.46 18.40
CA LEU A 194 -9.93 21.06 18.56
C LEU A 194 -8.42 20.81 18.60
N GLU A 195 -7.66 21.43 17.69
CA GLU A 195 -6.20 21.35 17.68
C GLU A 195 -5.63 21.94 18.97
N HIS A 196 -6.10 23.11 19.40
CA HIS A 196 -5.67 23.71 20.66
C HIS A 196 -6.00 22.85 21.89
N PHE A 197 -7.19 22.22 21.93
CA PHE A 197 -7.57 21.30 23.00
C PHE A 197 -6.66 20.07 23.06
N ILE A 198 -6.34 19.49 21.90
CA ILE A 198 -5.51 18.28 21.78
C ILE A 198 -4.05 18.57 22.14
N GLU A 199 -3.50 19.68 21.68
CA GLU A 199 -2.19 20.18 22.08
C GLU A 199 -2.10 20.40 23.59
N ALA A 200 -3.17 20.91 24.22
CA ALA A 200 -3.26 21.00 25.68
C ALA A 200 -3.29 19.63 26.37
N GLN A 201 -3.96 18.61 25.79
CA GLN A 201 -3.94 17.25 26.34
C GLN A 201 -2.54 16.61 26.22
N PHE A 202 -1.85 16.74 25.08
CA PHE A 202 -0.49 16.24 24.92
C PHE A 202 0.48 16.91 25.90
N ALA A 203 0.34 18.24 26.09
CA ALA A 203 1.11 18.98 27.08
C ALA A 203 0.80 18.57 28.53
N LEU A 204 -0.42 18.13 28.85
CA LEU A 204 -0.78 17.60 30.17
C LEU A 204 -0.19 16.21 30.41
N LEU A 205 -0.27 15.31 29.42
CA LEU A 205 0.34 13.97 29.49
C LEU A 205 1.86 14.08 29.68
N ALA A 206 2.54 14.95 28.93
CA ALA A 206 3.98 15.20 29.09
C ALA A 206 4.36 15.84 30.45
N LYS A 207 3.43 16.53 31.12
CA LYS A 207 3.64 17.19 32.42
C LYS A 207 3.28 16.34 33.64
N GLY A 208 2.73 15.14 33.47
CA GLY A 208 2.39 14.23 34.57
C GLY A 208 3.59 13.71 35.38
N ASN A 209 4.80 14.18 35.08
CA ASN A 209 6.07 13.73 35.63
C ASN A 209 6.61 14.69 36.72
N HIS A 210 5.79 14.99 37.74
CA HIS A 210 6.15 15.74 38.95
C HIS A 210 5.42 15.20 40.19
#